data_AF-A0A547EPW2-F1
#
_entry.id   AF-A0A547EPW2-F1
#
_cell.length_a   1.000
_cell.length_b   1.000
_cell.length_c   1.000
_cell.angle_alpha   90.00
_cell.angle_beta   90.00
_cell.angle_gamma   90.00
#
_symmetry.space_group_name_H-M   'P 1'
#
loop_
_entity.id
_entity.type
_entity.pdbx_description
1 polymer ?
#
loop_
_entity_poly.entity_id
_entity_poly.type
_entity_poly.pdbx_seq_one_letter_code
_entity_poly.pdbx_strand_id
1 'polypeptide(L)'
;MTTQITTAQINDLLKSHDIQGYANEWQGRRIYINLSAKNNESKGDRNYQLYIDLATGELVSKLGKGLTTRAFDAAVKAFENAFNAKDTAENTAPVESKETEQENKQETTKLVITKPTLKG
;
A
#
# COMPACT_ATOMS: atom_id res chain seq x y z
N MET A 1 16.53 -13.23 21.13
CA MET A 1 17.33 -12.34 20.27
C MET A 1 16.35 -11.70 19.32
N THR A 2 16.15 -10.39 19.38
CA THR A 2 15.28 -9.70 18.43
C THR A 2 15.97 -9.73 17.08
N THR A 3 15.40 -10.45 16.10
CA THR A 3 15.92 -10.49 14.74
C THR A 3 15.85 -9.06 14.18
N GLN A 4 16.99 -8.39 14.09
CA GLN A 4 17.07 -7.05 13.54
C GLN A 4 16.83 -7.13 12.03
N ILE A 5 15.77 -6.47 11.54
CA ILE A 5 15.53 -6.31 10.11
C ILE A 5 16.62 -5.38 9.55
N THR A 6 17.35 -5.85 8.55
CA THR A 6 18.43 -5.09 7.90
C THR A 6 18.04 -4.64 6.50
N THR A 7 18.68 -3.58 6.02
CA THR A 7 18.49 -3.11 4.63
C THR A 7 18.84 -4.19 3.60
N ALA A 8 19.84 -5.02 3.88
CA ALA A 8 20.22 -6.13 3.02
C ALA A 8 19.07 -7.14 2.86
N GLN A 9 18.45 -7.57 3.97
CA GLN A 9 17.30 -8.48 3.94
C GLN A 9 16.12 -7.90 3.14
N ILE A 10 15.86 -6.59 3.26
CA ILE A 10 14.78 -5.95 2.50
C ILE A 10 15.14 -5.80 1.01
N ASN A 11 16.39 -5.49 0.68
CA ASN A 11 16.85 -5.47 -0.70
C ASN A 11 16.80 -6.86 -1.35
N ASP A 12 17.11 -7.91 -0.60
CA ASP A 12 16.98 -9.29 -1.08
C ASP A 12 15.52 -9.71 -1.22
N LEU A 13 14.62 -9.25 -0.34
CA LEU A 13 13.17 -9.41 -0.49
C LEU A 13 12.67 -8.76 -1.79
N LEU A 14 13.06 -7.50 -2.04
CA LEU A 14 12.71 -6.79 -3.27
C LEU A 14 13.15 -7.56 -4.51
N LYS A 15 14.38 -8.05 -4.54
CA LYS A 15 14.92 -8.86 -5.65
C LYS A 15 14.20 -10.20 -5.81
N SER A 16 13.94 -10.91 -4.71
CA SER A 16 13.29 -12.22 -4.75
C SER A 16 11.86 -12.17 -5.28
N HIS A 17 11.20 -11.02 -5.19
CA HIS A 17 9.83 -10.80 -5.66
C HIS A 17 9.77 -9.96 -6.96
N ASP A 18 10.92 -9.73 -7.61
CA ASP A 18 11.04 -8.90 -8.83
C ASP A 18 10.47 -7.47 -8.67
N ILE A 19 10.57 -6.92 -7.46
CA ILE A 19 10.10 -5.57 -7.16
C ILE A 19 11.24 -4.58 -7.41
N GLN A 20 11.06 -3.72 -8.40
CA GLN A 20 12.04 -2.68 -8.72
C GLN A 20 12.06 -1.59 -7.65
N GLY A 21 13.18 -1.50 -6.93
CA GLY A 21 13.39 -0.49 -5.91
C GLY A 21 14.64 -0.78 -5.09
N TYR A 22 14.81 0.00 -4.02
CA TYR A 22 15.87 -0.22 -3.04
C TYR A 22 15.45 0.25 -1.65
N ALA A 23 16.03 -0.38 -0.64
CA ALA A 23 15.84 -0.04 0.76
C ALA A 23 17.04 0.73 1.30
N ASN A 24 16.76 1.83 2.02
CA ASN A 24 17.77 2.64 2.68
C ASN A 24 17.45 2.81 4.16
N GLU A 25 18.46 2.65 5.00
CA GLU A 25 18.33 2.93 6.43
C GLU A 25 18.27 4.44 6.67
N TRP A 26 17.45 4.82 7.64
CA TRP A 26 17.35 6.17 8.16
C TRP A 26 17.56 6.17 9.67
N GLN A 27 18.71 6.73 10.07
CA GLN A 27 19.07 7.02 11.46
C GLN A 27 18.96 5.80 12.41
N GLY A 28 19.23 4.58 11.92
CA GLY A 28 19.12 3.36 12.73
C GLY A 28 17.72 3.08 13.28
N ARG A 29 16.69 3.78 12.80
CA ARG A 29 15.32 3.70 13.32
C ARG A 29 14.31 3.21 12.30
N ARG A 30 14.56 3.50 11.01
CA ARG A 30 13.64 3.15 9.93
C ARG A 30 14.41 2.62 8.73
N ILE A 31 13.75 1.78 7.94
CA ILE A 31 14.22 1.42 6.61
C ILE A 31 13.20 1.92 5.60
N TYR A 32 13.55 2.95 4.83
CA TYR A 32 12.70 3.46 3.75
C TYR A 32 12.79 2.56 2.53
N ILE A 33 11.64 2.27 1.93
CA ILE A 33 11.53 1.48 0.71
C ILE A 33 11.25 2.44 -0.45
N ASN A 34 12.24 2.62 -1.31
CA ASN A 34 12.14 3.47 -2.49
C ASN A 34 11.81 2.62 -3.71
N LEU A 35 10.55 2.63 -4.13
CA LEU A 35 10.09 1.92 -5.31
C LEU A 35 10.42 2.72 -6.58
N SER A 36 10.92 2.04 -7.61
CA SER A 36 11.23 2.67 -8.91
C SER A 36 9.98 3.21 -9.62
N ALA A 37 8.80 2.68 -9.30
CA ALA A 37 7.52 3.14 -9.82
C ALA A 37 7.09 4.53 -9.31
N LYS A 38 7.85 5.13 -8.38
CA LYS A 38 7.55 6.45 -7.80
C LYS A 38 7.58 7.56 -8.84
N ASN A 39 6.44 8.18 -9.10
CA ASN A 39 6.35 9.34 -9.98
C ASN A 39 6.40 10.67 -9.20
N ASN A 40 7.46 11.45 -9.41
CA ASN A 40 7.65 12.75 -8.74
C ASN A 40 6.67 13.86 -9.21
N GLU A 41 5.98 13.68 -10.33
CA GLU A 41 4.93 14.62 -10.76
C GLU A 41 3.66 14.44 -9.91
N SER A 42 3.42 13.20 -9.47
CA SER A 42 2.26 12.87 -8.64
C SER A 42 2.46 13.29 -7.19
N LYS A 43 1.47 14.01 -6.64
CA LYS A 43 1.52 14.48 -5.24
C LYS A 43 1.42 13.32 -4.26
N GLY A 44 0.61 12.29 -4.56
CA GLY A 44 0.48 11.11 -3.69
C GLY A 44 1.79 10.34 -3.56
N ASP A 45 2.40 9.93 -4.67
CA ASP A 45 3.66 9.17 -4.71
C ASP A 45 4.79 9.87 -3.92
N ARG A 46 4.88 11.20 -4.01
CA ARG A 46 5.88 11.98 -3.26
C ARG A 46 5.63 12.01 -1.76
N ASN A 47 4.36 12.10 -1.37
CA ASN A 47 3.95 12.20 0.03
C ASN A 47 3.70 10.84 0.67
N TYR A 48 3.86 9.76 -0.08
CA TYR A 48 3.65 8.40 0.40
C TYR A 48 4.73 8.02 1.41
N GLN A 49 4.31 7.43 2.52
CA GLN A 49 5.19 6.91 3.56
C GLN A 49 5.23 5.40 3.46
N LEU A 50 6.35 4.87 2.97
CA LEU A 50 6.63 3.44 2.91
C LEU A 50 7.98 3.17 3.60
N TYR A 51 7.93 2.63 4.81
CA TYR A 51 9.11 2.29 5.59
C TYR A 51 8.81 1.18 6.60
N ILE A 52 9.85 0.47 7.04
CA ILE A 52 9.78 -0.45 8.18
C ILE A 52 10.27 0.30 9.42
N ASP A 53 9.50 0.26 10.50
CA ASP A 53 9.94 0.77 11.80
C ASP A 53 10.79 -0.30 12.51
N LEU A 54 12.05 0.00 12.80
CA LEU A 54 12.96 -0.96 13.43
C LEU A 54 12.67 -1.17 14.92
N ALA A 55 11.93 -0.25 15.56
CA ALA A 55 11.56 -0.40 16.95
C ALA A 55 10.43 -1.42 17.13
N THR A 56 9.47 -1.46 16.20
CA THR A 56 8.33 -2.40 16.25
C THR A 56 8.48 -3.59 15.31
N GLY A 57 9.33 -3.48 14.29
CA GLY A 57 9.44 -4.45 13.20
C GLY A 57 8.32 -4.34 12.15
N GLU A 58 7.43 -3.37 12.28
CA GLU A 58 6.22 -3.28 11.46
C GLU A 58 6.45 -2.48 10.16
N LEU A 59 5.75 -2.90 9.11
CA LEU A 59 5.66 -2.14 7.86
C LEU A 59 4.67 -0.99 8.02
N VAL A 60 5.15 0.23 7.82
CA VAL A 60 4.33 1.44 7.71
C VAL A 60 4.10 1.74 6.24
N SER A 61 2.83 1.64 5.83
CA SER A 61 2.33 1.98 4.50
C SER A 61 1.18 2.98 4.63
N LYS A 62 1.45 4.27 4.36
CA LYS A 62 0.48 5.35 4.58
C LYS A 62 0.49 6.36 3.43
N LEU A 63 -0.69 6.61 2.87
CA LEU A 63 -0.91 7.68 1.92
C LEU A 63 -0.87 9.05 2.64
N GLY A 64 -0.05 9.96 2.11
CA GLY A 64 -0.03 11.36 2.53
C GLY A 64 -1.10 12.19 1.81
N LYS A 65 -0.70 13.38 1.33
CA LYS A 65 -1.60 14.27 0.57
C LYS A 65 -1.56 13.96 -0.93
N GLY A 66 -2.75 13.87 -1.55
CA GLY A 66 -2.91 13.70 -2.99
C GLY A 66 -3.24 12.26 -3.40
N LEU A 67 -3.31 12.03 -4.71
CA LEU A 67 -3.57 10.72 -5.30
C LEU A 67 -2.26 10.07 -5.75
N THR A 68 -2.16 8.77 -5.52
CA THR A 68 -1.08 7.93 -6.03
C THR A 68 -1.35 7.50 -7.46
N THR A 69 -0.28 7.19 -8.17
CA THR A 69 -0.39 6.55 -9.48
C THR A 69 -0.72 5.07 -9.33
N ARG A 70 -1.48 4.53 -10.29
CA ARG A 70 -1.81 3.09 -10.33
C ARG A 70 -0.56 2.20 -10.34
N ALA A 71 0.50 2.64 -11.01
CA ALA A 71 1.77 1.90 -11.07
C ALA A 71 2.44 1.84 -9.69
N PHE A 72 2.45 2.96 -8.97
CA PHE A 72 2.99 3.03 -7.63
C PHE A 72 2.18 2.19 -6.65
N ASP A 73 0.84 2.28 -6.68
CA ASP A 73 -0.03 1.46 -5.82
C ASP A 73 0.17 -0.04 -6.06
N ALA A 74 0.35 -0.47 -7.31
CA ALA A 74 0.63 -1.87 -7.64
C ALA A 74 1.97 -2.33 -7.05
N ALA A 75 3.01 -1.49 -7.13
CA ALA A 75 4.32 -1.80 -6.57
C ALA A 75 4.30 -1.85 -5.02
N VAL A 76 3.55 -0.95 -4.37
CA VAL A 76 3.36 -0.97 -2.92
C VAL A 76 2.66 -2.25 -2.49
N LYS A 77 1.55 -2.64 -3.14
CA LYS A 77 0.83 -3.88 -2.85
C LYS A 77 1.70 -5.13 -3.04
N ALA A 78 2.53 -5.15 -4.09
CA ALA A 78 3.47 -6.24 -4.30
C ALA A 78 4.47 -6.35 -3.14
N PHE A 79 4.97 -5.22 -2.65
CA PHE A 79 5.88 -5.19 -1.50
C PHE A 79 5.19 -5.61 -0.20
N GLU A 80 4.01 -5.09 0.09
CA GLU A 80 3.21 -5.47 1.27
C GLU A 80 2.96 -6.98 1.30
N ASN A 81 2.57 -7.56 0.17
CA ASN A 81 2.35 -9.00 0.06
C ASN A 81 3.64 -9.80 0.26
N ALA A 82 4.77 -9.33 -0.30
CA ALA A 82 6.07 -9.96 -0.10
C ALA A 82 6.51 -9.91 1.38
N PHE A 83 6.28 -8.78 2.05
CA PHE A 83 6.63 -8.58 3.46
C PHE A 83 5.76 -9.46 4.37
N ASN A 84 4.43 -9.42 4.21
CA ASN A 84 3.52 -10.23 5.01
C ASN A 84 3.71 -11.74 4.79
N ALA A 85 4.13 -12.15 3.59
CA ALA A 85 4.48 -13.55 3.31
C ALA A 85 5.72 -14.03 4.09
N LYS A 86 6.65 -13.12 4.45
CA LYS A 86 7.76 -13.43 5.36
C LYS A 86 7.27 -13.61 6.79
N ASP A 87 6.38 -12.74 7.27
CA ASP A 87 5.83 -12.83 8.63
C ASP A 87 4.98 -14.09 8.84
N THR A 88 4.32 -14.58 7.78
CA THR A 88 3.50 -15.80 7.81
C THR A 88 4.34 -17.06 8.11
N ALA A 89 5.67 -17.04 7.89
CA ALA A 89 6.54 -18.17 8.25
C ALA A 89 6.93 -18.22 9.74
N GLU A 90 6.76 -17.12 10.51
CA GLU A 90 7.20 -17.04 11.91
C GLU A 90 6.07 -16.70 12.90
N ASN A 91 4.85 -16.34 12.48
CA ASN A 91 3.76 -16.05 13.42
C ASN A 91 2.38 -16.53 12.94
N THR A 92 1.89 -17.62 13.57
CA THR A 92 0.48 -18.03 13.52
C THR A 92 -0.30 -17.26 14.58
N ALA A 93 -0.91 -16.12 14.23
CA ALA A 93 -2.17 -15.62 14.81
C ALA A 93 -2.65 -14.35 14.06
N PRO A 94 -3.98 -14.18 13.84
CA PRO A 94 -4.54 -13.21 12.90
C PRO A 94 -4.82 -11.88 13.60
N VAL A 95 -4.49 -10.75 12.95
CA VAL A 95 -5.10 -9.46 13.28
C VAL A 95 -5.49 -8.73 11.98
N GLU A 96 -6.71 -9.04 11.57
CA GLU A 96 -7.78 -8.06 11.30
C GLU A 96 -7.44 -6.82 10.45
N SER A 97 -7.75 -6.96 9.16
CA SER A 97 -8.68 -6.12 8.40
C SER A 97 -8.55 -4.60 8.52
N LYS A 98 -7.98 -3.97 7.48
CA LYS A 98 -8.58 -2.77 6.85
C LYS A 98 -8.56 -2.90 5.34
N GLU A 99 -9.56 -3.60 4.83
CA GLU A 99 -10.07 -3.41 3.48
C GLU A 99 -10.33 -1.92 3.26
N THR A 100 -9.61 -1.32 2.30
CA THR A 100 -10.07 -0.05 1.72
C THR A 100 -10.81 -0.41 0.45
N GLU A 101 -12.07 -0.81 0.64
CA GLU A 101 -13.08 -0.88 -0.40
C GLU A 101 -13.35 0.56 -0.88
N GLN A 102 -12.83 0.92 -2.06
CA GLN A 102 -13.32 2.11 -2.77
C GLN A 102 -14.45 1.65 -3.68
N GLU A 103 -15.65 1.67 -3.10
CA GLU A 103 -16.93 1.44 -3.74
C GLU A 103 -17.14 2.45 -4.89
N ASN A 104 -17.10 1.93 -6.10
CA ASN A 104 -17.46 2.60 -7.34
C ASN A 104 -18.97 2.83 -7.39
N LYS A 105 -19.44 4.01 -7.01
CA LYS A 105 -20.82 4.45 -7.26
C LYS A 105 -20.90 5.30 -8.52
N GLN A 106 -21.12 4.65 -9.67
CA GLN A 106 -21.82 5.28 -10.79
C GLN A 106 -23.26 4.77 -10.77
N GLU A 107 -24.11 5.46 -10.00
CA GLU A 107 -25.56 5.31 -10.07
C GLU A 107 -26.05 5.79 -11.44
N THR A 108 -26.63 4.84 -12.18
CA THR A 108 -27.34 5.07 -13.43
C THR A 108 -28.73 5.63 -13.10
N THR A 109 -28.93 6.92 -13.35
CA THR A 109 -30.24 7.57 -13.22
C THR A 109 -31.22 6.95 -14.22
N LYS A 110 -32.09 6.03 -13.75
CA LYS A 110 -33.27 5.60 -14.50
C LYS A 110 -34.33 6.71 -14.43
N LEU A 111 -34.52 7.39 -15.56
CA LEU A 111 -35.60 8.34 -15.78
C LEU A 111 -36.93 7.58 -15.81
N VAL A 112 -37.68 7.58 -14.70
CA VAL A 112 -39.06 7.05 -14.65
C VAL A 112 -40.01 8.17 -15.05
N ILE A 113 -40.52 8.12 -16.28
CA ILE A 113 -41.59 9.01 -16.75
C ILE A 113 -42.92 8.41 -16.27
N THR A 114 -43.46 8.98 -15.19
CA THR A 114 -44.80 8.65 -14.70
C THR A 114 -45.84 9.44 -15.49
N LYS A 115 -46.75 8.73 -16.18
CA LYS A 115 -47.91 9.32 -16.86
C LYS A 115 -48.85 10.00 -15.84
N PRO A 116 -49.41 11.19 -16.10
CA PRO A 116 -50.46 11.74 -15.25
C PRO A 116 -51.81 11.06 -15.56
N THR A 117 -52.44 10.50 -14.53
CA THR A 117 -53.83 10.04 -14.54
C THR A 117 -54.75 11.27 -14.43
N LEU A 118 -55.46 11.63 -15.50
CA LEU A 118 -56.57 12.57 -15.42
C LEU A 118 -57.79 11.87 -14.80
N LYS A 119 -58.28 12.40 -13.68
CA LYS A 119 -59.66 12.23 -13.19
C LYS A 119 -60.29 13.62 -13.17
N GLY A 120 -61.38 13.79 -13.90
CA GLY A 120 -62.16 15.03 -14.00
C GLY A 120 -62.73 15.19 -15.40
#